data_AF-B2BFX9-F1
#
_entry.id   AF-B2BFX9-F1
#
_cell.length_a   1.000
_cell.length_b   1.000
_cell.length_c   1.000
_cell.angle_alpha   90.00
_cell.angle_beta   90.00
_cell.angle_gamma   90.00
#
_symmetry.space_group_name_H-M   'P 1'
#
loop_
_entity.id
_entity.type
_entity.pdbx_description
1 polymer ?
#
loop_
_entity_poly.entity_id
_entity_poly.type
_entity_poly.pdbx_seq_one_letter_code
_entity_poly.pdbx_strand_id
1 'polypeptide(L)'
;LMMNIPSFNKNNNKFLEWFVGFTDAEGCFHIKKKTMSNGNTRYYFEFVIPLHIDNVPLLKYIQEFLGIGRIAIPTNSNTSSFEVGSEKDLRILIDIFDNIELMGNKYLDFLSFTKAFFLYFDRSSLVTESLIESIEASRSNHNIKRTDYTIPVDFKCVITDYKLLGLFEGDGSFVIQKQGLSPKFEIELTKTQRPLLESIQNYLINELKLGDSELLVKQIRIIELPAKGNSKPTVRLTVTGVNLLHNYFNTKLKNLKFFTIKGKDFESFSLICKVLFNKAHLKDENIKNLIIKLINSMNSARLSTYKRETKYLTNEEYYILNNI
;
A
#
# COMPACT_ATOMS: atom_id res chain seq x y z
N LEU A 1 18.80 29.04 -1.38
CA LEU A 1 18.22 28.70 -0.06
C LEU A 1 18.21 27.19 0.05
N MET A 2 19.07 26.60 0.88
CA MET A 2 18.99 25.17 1.21
C MET A 2 17.62 24.92 1.83
N MET A 3 16.81 24.09 1.19
CA MET A 3 15.54 23.67 1.75
C MET A 3 15.83 22.68 2.86
N ASN A 4 15.18 22.87 4.01
CA ASN A 4 15.17 21.90 5.10
C ASN A 4 14.45 20.64 4.61
N ILE A 5 15.17 19.77 3.91
CA ILE A 5 14.82 18.35 3.82
C ILE A 5 14.69 17.88 5.27
N PRO A 6 13.63 17.15 5.67
CA PRO A 6 13.57 16.56 6.99
C PRO A 6 14.87 15.78 7.21
N SER A 7 15.74 16.27 8.09
CA SER A 7 17.00 15.59 8.40
C SER A 7 16.68 14.13 8.69
N PHE A 8 17.36 13.18 8.04
CA PHE A 8 17.15 11.74 8.21
C PHE A 8 17.49 11.31 9.65
N ASN A 9 16.60 11.60 10.59
CA ASN A 9 16.63 11.06 11.95
C ASN A 9 15.84 9.75 11.98
N LYS A 10 16.13 8.87 12.94
CA LYS A 10 15.63 7.49 13.03
C LYS A 10 14.10 7.37 12.99
N ASN A 11 13.36 8.34 13.55
CA ASN A 11 11.89 8.36 13.48
C ASN A 11 11.37 8.82 12.11
N ASN A 12 12.08 9.73 11.43
CA ASN A 12 11.72 10.15 10.08
C ASN A 12 11.88 8.99 9.10
N ASN A 13 12.90 8.16 9.29
CA ASN A 13 13.15 7.00 8.44
C ASN A 13 11.98 5.98 8.46
N LYS A 14 11.36 5.74 9.62
CA LYS A 14 10.24 4.78 9.74
C LYS A 14 9.01 5.20 8.92
N PHE A 15 8.64 6.48 8.99
CA PHE A 15 7.50 6.96 8.23
C PHE A 15 7.83 7.06 6.74
N LEU A 16 9.05 7.47 6.36
CA LEU A 16 9.47 7.46 4.96
C LEU A 16 9.47 6.04 4.36
N GLU A 17 9.97 5.04 5.10
CA GLU A 17 9.85 3.63 4.69
C GLU A 17 8.38 3.21 4.52
N TRP A 18 7.51 3.56 5.48
CA TRP A 18 6.07 3.32 5.34
C TRP A 18 5.48 4.02 4.10
N PHE A 19 5.84 5.27 3.86
CA PHE A 19 5.37 6.06 2.72
C PHE A 19 5.79 5.45 1.38
N VAL A 20 7.02 4.93 1.30
CA VAL A 20 7.52 4.21 0.11
C VAL A 20 6.73 2.93 -0.11
N GLY A 21 6.53 2.11 0.93
CA GLY A 21 5.71 0.91 0.84
C GLY A 21 4.25 1.20 0.46
N PHE A 22 3.67 2.27 1.00
CA PHE A 22 2.32 2.71 0.66
C PHE A 22 2.25 3.25 -0.77
N THR A 23 3.33 3.85 -1.28
CA THR A 23 3.47 4.29 -2.67
C THR A 23 3.50 3.11 -3.65
N ASP A 24 4.10 1.97 -3.28
CA ASP A 24 4.04 0.76 -4.11
C ASP A 24 2.59 0.29 -4.36
N ALA A 25 1.69 0.49 -3.38
CA ALA A 25 0.27 0.15 -3.47
C ALA A 25 -0.56 1.23 -4.16
N GLU A 26 -0.57 2.45 -3.61
CA GLU A 26 -1.54 3.51 -3.95
C GLU A 26 -0.93 4.62 -4.83
N GLY A 27 0.39 4.65 -4.96
CA GLY A 27 1.10 5.72 -5.67
C GLY A 27 1.01 5.65 -7.19
N CYS A 28 0.94 6.82 -7.81
CA CYS A 28 0.93 6.94 -9.26
C CYS A 28 1.82 8.09 -9.75
N PHE A 29 2.77 7.77 -10.62
CA PHE A 29 3.59 8.75 -11.33
C PHE A 29 2.94 9.04 -12.68
N HIS A 30 2.72 10.31 -13.00
CA HIS A 30 2.11 10.75 -14.24
C HIS A 30 3.08 11.61 -15.03
N ILE A 31 3.26 11.24 -16.30
CA ILE A 31 3.78 12.11 -17.32
C ILE A 31 2.58 12.47 -18.20
N LYS A 32 2.29 13.75 -18.41
CA LYS A 32 1.16 14.25 -19.22
C LYS A 32 1.71 15.11 -20.36
N LYS A 33 1.21 14.90 -21.58
CA LYS A 33 1.54 15.72 -22.76
C LYS A 33 0.38 16.67 -23.04
N LYS A 34 0.70 17.93 -23.35
CA LYS A 34 -0.26 18.93 -23.81
C LYS A 34 0.29 19.66 -25.03
N THR A 35 -0.51 19.72 -26.09
CA THR A 35 -0.25 20.62 -27.21
C THR A 35 -0.80 22.00 -26.86
N MET A 36 0.07 23.01 -26.92
CA MET A 36 -0.27 24.40 -26.64
C MET A 36 -0.93 25.04 -27.87
N SER A 37 -1.61 26.18 -27.67
CA SER A 37 -2.29 26.90 -28.77
C SER A 37 -1.36 27.34 -29.89
N ASN A 38 -0.07 27.54 -29.59
CA ASN A 38 0.97 27.88 -30.57
C ASN A 38 1.60 26.66 -31.25
N GLY A 39 1.03 25.46 -31.07
CA GLY A 39 1.56 24.21 -31.63
C GLY A 39 2.67 23.55 -30.81
N ASN A 40 3.26 24.25 -29.84
CA ASN A 40 4.35 23.70 -29.03
C ASN A 40 3.86 22.58 -28.11
N THR A 41 4.69 21.57 -27.91
CA THR A 41 4.44 20.50 -26.93
C THR A 41 4.96 20.90 -25.56
N ARG A 42 4.14 20.71 -24.52
CA ARG A 42 4.52 20.84 -23.12
C ARG A 42 4.27 19.54 -22.37
N TYR A 43 5.18 19.20 -21.47
CA TYR A 43 5.03 18.09 -20.55
C TYR A 43 4.74 18.58 -19.14
N TYR A 44 3.90 17.84 -18.44
CA TYR A 44 3.59 18.02 -17.02
C TYR A 44 3.87 16.71 -16.30
N PHE A 45 4.47 16.83 -15.13
CA PHE A 45 4.84 15.71 -14.27
C PHE A 45 4.05 15.85 -12.98
N GLU A 46 3.52 14.74 -12.49
CA GLU A 46 2.70 14.73 -11.28
C GLU A 46 2.82 13.39 -10.58
N PHE A 47 2.99 13.40 -9.27
CA PHE A 47 2.81 12.25 -8.41
C PHE A 47 1.49 12.38 -7.66
N VAL A 48 0.73 11.29 -7.58
CA VAL A 48 -0.60 11.26 -6.95
C VAL A 48 -0.75 10.03 -6.08
N ILE A 49 -1.31 10.21 -4.88
CA ILE A 49 -1.87 9.14 -4.05
C ILE A 49 -3.37 9.40 -3.92
N PRO A 50 -4.23 8.74 -4.73
CA PRO A 50 -5.67 8.85 -4.64
C PRO A 50 -6.23 7.88 -3.59
N LEU A 51 -7.05 8.37 -2.66
CA LEU A 51 -7.71 7.56 -1.63
C LEU A 51 -9.20 7.90 -1.52
N HIS A 52 -9.94 7.07 -0.80
CA HIS A 52 -11.30 7.40 -0.35
C HIS A 52 -11.30 8.65 0.54
N ILE A 53 -12.38 9.45 0.49
CA ILE A 53 -12.52 10.72 1.23
C ILE A 53 -12.29 10.59 2.74
N ASP A 54 -12.60 9.43 3.33
CA ASP A 54 -12.37 9.16 4.75
C ASP A 54 -10.88 9.13 5.14
N ASN A 55 -9.98 9.03 4.17
CA ASN A 55 -8.52 9.05 4.39
C ASN A 55 -7.91 10.45 4.18
N VAL A 56 -8.70 11.53 4.05
CA VAL A 56 -8.17 12.91 4.05
C VAL A 56 -7.23 13.19 5.23
N PRO A 57 -7.49 12.74 6.47
CA PRO A 57 -6.54 12.94 7.58
C PRO A 57 -5.15 12.34 7.30
N LEU A 58 -5.09 11.17 6.65
CA LEU A 58 -3.83 10.55 6.25
C LEU A 58 -3.12 11.38 5.18
N LEU A 59 -3.86 11.83 4.16
CA LEU A 59 -3.27 12.65 3.10
C LEU A 59 -2.68 13.95 3.65
N LYS A 60 -3.39 14.61 4.58
CA LYS A 60 -2.87 15.80 5.30
C LYS A 60 -1.61 15.48 6.09
N TYR A 61 -1.59 14.35 6.80
CA TYR A 61 -0.41 13.91 7.53
C TYR A 61 0.80 13.69 6.61
N ILE A 62 0.60 13.05 5.45
CA ILE A 62 1.65 12.89 4.43
C ILE A 62 2.16 14.27 3.95
N GLN A 63 1.24 15.18 3.60
CA GLN A 63 1.60 16.53 3.13
C GLN A 63 2.40 17.30 4.18
N GLU A 64 1.93 17.32 5.42
CA GLU A 64 2.58 18.03 6.53
C GLU A 64 3.96 17.43 6.85
N PHE A 65 4.09 16.10 6.83
CA PHE A 65 5.35 15.43 7.09
C PHE A 65 6.39 15.71 6.00
N LEU A 66 6.01 15.62 4.73
CA LEU A 66 6.93 15.81 3.61
C LEU A 66 7.19 17.30 3.32
N GLY A 67 6.31 18.20 3.77
CA GLY A 67 6.42 19.64 3.53
C GLY A 67 6.23 20.05 2.06
N ILE A 68 5.61 19.19 1.25
CA ILE A 68 5.44 19.37 -0.19
C ILE A 68 4.03 18.96 -0.64
N GLY A 69 3.64 19.37 -1.84
CA GLY A 69 2.40 18.92 -2.47
C GLY A 69 1.14 19.60 -1.91
N ARG A 70 -0.01 19.15 -2.41
CA ARG A 70 -1.35 19.67 -2.07
C ARG A 70 -2.34 18.55 -1.87
N ILE A 71 -3.42 18.84 -1.14
CA ILE A 71 -4.59 17.95 -1.04
C ILE A 71 -5.65 18.42 -2.03
N ALA A 72 -6.13 17.53 -2.89
CA ALA A 72 -7.28 17.76 -3.74
C ALA A 72 -8.48 16.94 -3.27
N ILE A 73 -9.63 17.60 -3.15
CA ILE A 73 -10.91 16.99 -2.76
C ILE A 73 -11.93 17.41 -3.83
N PRO A 74 -12.17 16.58 -4.86
CA PRO A 74 -13.14 16.89 -5.89
C PRO A 74 -14.55 17.04 -5.31
N THR A 75 -15.25 18.09 -5.71
CA THR A 75 -16.68 18.27 -5.37
C THR A 75 -17.50 17.11 -5.93
N ASN A 76 -18.41 16.57 -5.13
CA ASN A 76 -19.30 15.45 -5.52
C ASN A 76 -18.59 14.12 -5.80
N SER A 77 -17.41 13.90 -5.22
CA SER A 77 -16.72 12.61 -5.24
C SER A 77 -16.48 12.08 -3.83
N ASN A 78 -16.44 10.75 -3.68
CA ASN A 78 -16.00 10.09 -2.46
C ASN A 78 -14.49 9.81 -2.47
N THR A 79 -13.75 10.63 -3.21
CA THR A 79 -12.30 10.50 -3.39
C THR A 79 -11.59 11.76 -2.93
N SER A 80 -10.32 11.60 -2.60
CA SER A 80 -9.38 12.66 -2.28
C SER A 80 -7.99 12.24 -2.74
N SER A 81 -7.08 13.17 -2.94
CA SER A 81 -5.72 12.86 -3.38
C SER A 81 -4.68 13.76 -2.73
N PHE A 82 -3.51 13.20 -2.44
CA PHE A 82 -2.27 13.94 -2.26
C PHE A 82 -1.59 14.07 -3.62
N GLU A 83 -1.27 15.30 -4.04
CA GLU A 83 -0.76 15.59 -5.38
C GLU A 83 0.51 16.45 -5.29
N VAL A 84 1.56 16.03 -6.00
CA VAL A 84 2.83 16.75 -6.12
C VAL A 84 3.11 17.00 -7.61
N GLY A 85 3.10 18.26 -8.04
CA GLY A 85 3.27 18.60 -9.46
C GLY A 85 4.19 19.80 -9.75
N SER A 86 4.68 20.48 -8.72
CA SER A 86 5.69 21.54 -8.91
C SER A 86 7.07 20.90 -9.10
N GLU A 87 7.92 21.47 -9.96
CA GLU A 87 9.27 20.94 -10.20
C GLU A 87 10.07 20.83 -8.90
N LYS A 88 10.03 21.90 -8.08
CA LYS A 88 10.69 21.96 -6.77
C LYS A 88 10.29 20.78 -5.88
N ASP A 89 9.00 20.56 -5.72
CA ASP A 89 8.49 19.51 -4.82
C ASP A 89 8.75 18.12 -5.40
N LEU A 90 8.69 17.97 -6.71
CA LEU A 90 9.03 16.71 -7.38
C LEU A 90 10.50 16.35 -7.22
N ARG A 91 11.43 17.32 -7.20
CA ARG A 91 12.84 17.04 -6.89
C ARG A 91 13.01 16.49 -5.47
N ILE A 92 12.29 17.05 -4.48
CA ILE A 92 12.29 16.54 -3.11
C ILE A 92 11.71 15.11 -3.06
N LEU A 93 10.60 14.89 -3.76
CA LEU A 93 9.98 13.57 -3.85
C LEU A 93 10.90 12.53 -4.49
N ILE A 94 11.59 12.90 -5.57
CA ILE A 94 12.58 12.04 -6.24
C ILE A 94 13.71 11.68 -5.28
N ASP A 95 14.25 12.66 -4.55
CA ASP A 95 15.33 12.45 -3.58
C ASP A 95 14.92 11.45 -2.49
N ILE A 96 13.65 11.45 -2.05
CA ILE A 96 13.13 10.44 -1.11
C ILE A 96 13.20 9.03 -1.71
N PHE A 97 12.73 8.84 -2.94
CA PHE A 97 12.68 7.53 -3.59
C PHE A 97 14.06 7.04 -4.07
N ASP A 98 15.00 7.94 -4.33
CA ASP A 98 16.41 7.59 -4.61
C ASP A 98 17.13 7.11 -3.35
N ASN A 99 16.77 7.64 -2.17
CA ASN A 99 17.34 7.20 -0.89
C ASN A 99 16.63 5.98 -0.29
N ILE A 100 15.35 5.78 -0.61
CA ILE A 100 14.54 4.66 -0.12
C ILE A 100 13.77 4.07 -1.30
N GLU A 101 14.37 3.04 -1.90
CA GLU A 101 13.85 2.41 -3.13
C GLU A 101 12.46 1.79 -2.95
N LEU A 102 11.60 1.94 -3.97
CA LEU A 102 10.35 1.20 -4.12
C LEU A 102 10.64 -0.30 -4.31
N MET A 103 9.71 -1.16 -3.90
CA MET A 103 9.91 -2.61 -3.86
C MET A 103 9.38 -3.33 -5.11
N GLY A 104 8.30 -2.82 -5.72
CA GLY A 104 7.57 -3.50 -6.79
C GLY A 104 7.76 -2.90 -8.18
N ASN A 105 6.84 -3.23 -9.09
CA ASN A 105 6.88 -2.71 -10.47
C ASN A 105 6.74 -1.18 -10.53
N LYS A 106 6.24 -0.55 -9.45
CA LYS A 106 6.18 0.90 -9.32
C LYS A 106 7.56 1.54 -9.42
N TYR A 107 8.62 0.86 -9.00
CA TYR A 107 10.00 1.30 -9.19
C TYR A 107 10.32 1.57 -10.67
N LEU A 108 9.85 0.72 -11.59
CA LEU A 108 10.08 0.93 -13.01
C LEU A 108 9.34 2.16 -13.55
N ASP A 109 8.15 2.46 -13.03
CA ASP A 109 7.41 3.68 -13.34
C ASP A 109 8.12 4.92 -12.79
N PHE A 110 8.69 4.81 -11.59
CA PHE A 110 9.54 5.85 -11.02
C PHE A 110 10.76 6.13 -11.93
N LEU A 111 11.48 5.11 -12.39
CA LEU A 111 12.61 5.28 -13.31
C LEU A 111 12.22 5.94 -14.64
N SER A 112 11.11 5.50 -15.26
CA SER A 112 10.58 6.14 -16.48
C SER A 112 10.21 7.62 -16.22
N PHE A 113 9.61 7.90 -15.05
CA PHE A 113 9.23 9.22 -14.62
C PHE A 113 10.43 10.14 -14.39
N THR A 114 11.45 9.72 -13.61
CA THR A 114 12.63 10.52 -13.31
C THR A 114 13.46 10.81 -14.54
N LYS A 115 13.66 9.82 -15.42
CA LYS A 115 14.34 10.01 -16.70
C LYS A 115 13.66 11.10 -17.54
N ALA A 116 12.35 11.00 -17.72
CA ALA A 116 11.59 11.99 -18.49
C ALA A 116 11.57 13.36 -17.79
N PHE A 117 11.50 13.39 -16.46
CA PHE A 117 11.50 14.59 -15.65
C PHE A 117 12.79 15.39 -15.84
N PHE A 118 13.95 14.76 -15.66
CA PHE A 118 15.25 15.44 -15.82
C PHE A 118 15.52 15.82 -17.28
N LEU A 119 15.19 14.96 -18.25
CA LEU A 119 15.25 15.33 -19.67
C LEU A 119 14.44 16.60 -19.96
N TYR A 120 13.28 16.75 -19.32
CA TYR A 120 12.46 17.94 -19.49
C TYR A 120 13.04 19.13 -18.72
N PHE A 121 13.18 19.07 -17.40
CA PHE A 121 13.49 20.25 -16.58
C PHE A 121 14.96 20.69 -16.62
N ASP A 122 15.91 19.79 -16.89
CA ASP A 122 17.35 20.11 -16.94
C ASP A 122 17.85 20.36 -18.37
N ARG A 123 16.95 20.45 -19.34
CA ARG A 123 17.29 20.78 -20.74
C ARG A 123 17.96 22.15 -20.84
N SER A 124 18.98 22.25 -21.68
CA SER A 124 19.68 23.51 -21.98
C SER A 124 18.97 24.36 -23.04
N SER A 125 18.02 23.78 -23.78
CA SER A 125 17.36 24.42 -24.93
C SER A 125 15.84 24.35 -24.85
N LEU A 126 15.17 24.97 -25.82
CA LEU A 126 13.74 24.77 -26.06
C LEU A 126 13.44 23.29 -26.37
N VAL A 127 12.16 22.92 -26.26
CA VAL A 127 11.69 21.57 -26.52
C VAL A 127 11.84 21.25 -28.01
N THR A 128 12.78 20.37 -28.36
CA THR A 128 13.03 19.89 -29.72
C THR A 128 12.26 18.60 -30.01
N GLU A 129 12.15 18.22 -31.30
CA GLU A 129 11.55 16.94 -31.69
C GLU A 129 12.28 15.73 -31.08
N SER A 130 13.62 15.74 -31.07
CA SER A 130 14.42 14.69 -30.43
C SER A 130 14.15 14.56 -28.92
N LEU A 131 13.92 15.67 -28.21
CA LEU A 131 13.52 15.63 -26.80
C LEU A 131 12.11 15.04 -26.64
N ILE A 132 11.18 15.42 -27.52
CA ILE A 132 9.81 14.86 -27.53
C ILE A 132 9.87 13.34 -27.74
N GLU A 133 10.63 12.86 -28.72
CA GLU A 133 10.83 11.43 -28.98
C GLU A 133 11.37 10.70 -27.75
N SER A 134 12.37 11.28 -27.08
CA SER A 134 12.97 10.70 -25.88
C SER A 134 11.99 10.60 -24.71
N ILE A 135 11.16 11.63 -24.49
CA ILE A 135 10.13 11.62 -23.44
C ILE A 135 8.98 10.66 -23.81
N GLU A 136 8.57 10.60 -25.08
CA GLU A 136 7.55 9.65 -25.52
C GLU A 136 8.01 8.19 -25.42
N ALA A 137 9.31 7.92 -25.61
CA ALA A 137 9.88 6.59 -25.36
C ALA A 137 9.75 6.17 -23.89
N SER A 138 9.95 7.08 -22.92
CA SER A 138 9.65 6.78 -21.51
C SER A 138 8.15 6.56 -21.29
N ARG A 139 7.29 7.37 -21.92
CA ARG A 139 5.82 7.29 -21.76
C ARG A 139 5.19 6.04 -22.38
N SER A 140 5.81 5.46 -23.41
CA SER A 140 5.29 4.26 -24.07
C SER A 140 5.44 3.01 -23.21
N ASN A 141 6.40 2.99 -22.28
CA ASN A 141 6.62 1.93 -21.30
C ASN A 141 6.45 2.47 -19.86
N HIS A 142 5.27 3.03 -19.56
CA HIS A 142 4.94 3.66 -18.27
C HIS A 142 3.52 3.35 -17.83
N ASN A 143 3.32 3.07 -16.53
CA ASN A 143 2.02 2.69 -15.96
C ASN A 143 1.31 1.60 -16.77
N ILE A 144 0.04 1.80 -17.14
CA ILE A 144 -0.79 0.84 -17.86
C ILE A 144 -0.24 0.42 -19.23
N LYS A 145 0.66 1.23 -19.83
CA LYS A 145 1.29 0.94 -21.12
C LYS A 145 2.53 0.05 -21.00
N ARG A 146 3.02 -0.17 -19.78
CA ARG A 146 4.23 -0.97 -19.54
C ARG A 146 4.06 -2.41 -20.00
N THR A 147 4.95 -2.80 -20.90
CA THR A 147 5.09 -4.17 -21.42
C THR A 147 6.43 -4.78 -21.04
N ASP A 148 7.45 -3.96 -20.79
CA ASP A 148 8.77 -4.39 -20.33
C ASP A 148 8.89 -4.18 -18.81
N TYR A 149 9.09 -5.30 -18.11
CA TYR A 149 9.24 -5.42 -16.67
C TYR A 149 10.66 -5.87 -16.29
N THR A 150 11.65 -5.68 -17.18
CA THR A 150 13.04 -5.99 -16.90
C THR A 150 13.54 -5.13 -15.74
N ILE A 151 13.99 -5.81 -14.68
CA ILE A 151 14.50 -5.17 -13.47
C ILE A 151 15.98 -4.82 -13.69
N PRO A 152 16.44 -3.60 -13.32
CA PRO A 152 17.85 -3.25 -13.35
C PRO A 152 18.72 -4.21 -12.51
N VAL A 153 19.93 -4.54 -12.97
CA VAL A 153 20.81 -5.54 -12.33
C VAL A 153 21.22 -5.13 -10.91
N ASP A 154 21.29 -3.83 -10.66
CA ASP A 154 21.65 -3.21 -9.39
C ASP A 154 20.45 -3.04 -8.42
N PHE A 155 19.22 -3.27 -8.89
CA PHE A 155 18.04 -3.16 -8.05
C PHE A 155 18.04 -4.20 -6.93
N LYS A 156 17.94 -3.73 -5.69
CA LYS A 156 17.84 -4.59 -4.51
C LYS A 156 16.54 -4.32 -3.79
N CYS A 157 15.61 -5.26 -3.90
CA CYS A 157 14.37 -5.19 -3.12
C CYS A 157 14.67 -5.32 -1.62
N VAL A 158 14.82 -4.18 -0.94
CA VAL A 158 14.99 -4.12 0.52
C VAL A 158 13.62 -3.98 1.17
N ILE A 159 13.17 -5.07 1.80
CA ILE A 159 11.94 -5.12 2.59
C ILE A 159 12.28 -4.77 4.04
N THR A 160 11.50 -3.86 4.62
CA THR A 160 11.53 -3.53 6.05
C THR A 160 10.13 -3.68 6.63
N ASP A 161 10.01 -3.73 7.97
CA ASP A 161 8.72 -3.80 8.65
C ASP A 161 7.80 -2.64 8.26
N TYR A 162 8.37 -1.45 8.08
CA TYR A 162 7.61 -0.24 7.77
C TYR A 162 7.19 -0.19 6.29
N LYS A 163 8.09 -0.53 5.36
CA LYS A 163 7.72 -0.67 3.93
C LYS A 163 6.65 -1.72 3.74
N LEU A 164 6.80 -2.87 4.40
CA LEU A 164 5.83 -3.95 4.31
C LEU A 164 4.47 -3.54 4.87
N LEU A 165 4.45 -2.83 6.01
CA LEU A 165 3.23 -2.28 6.57
C LEU A 165 2.57 -1.27 5.62
N GLY A 166 3.34 -0.35 5.02
CA GLY A 166 2.81 0.60 4.03
C GLY A 166 2.12 -0.12 2.88
N LEU A 167 2.77 -1.14 2.31
CA LEU A 167 2.19 -1.97 1.26
C LEU A 167 0.91 -2.69 1.74
N PHE A 168 0.92 -3.26 2.95
CA PHE A 168 -0.25 -3.91 3.54
C PHE A 168 -1.40 -2.96 3.79
N GLU A 169 -1.12 -1.70 4.11
CA GLU A 169 -2.12 -0.66 4.34
C GLU A 169 -2.75 -0.12 3.05
N GLY A 170 -2.12 -0.27 1.90
CA GLY A 170 -2.79 -0.12 0.60
C GLY A 170 -3.49 -1.41 0.18
N ASP A 171 -2.71 -2.41 -0.25
CA ASP A 171 -3.18 -3.59 -0.97
C ASP A 171 -3.51 -4.82 -0.09
N GLY A 172 -3.15 -4.80 1.19
CA GLY A 172 -3.43 -5.91 2.11
C GLY A 172 -4.89 -6.00 2.54
N SER A 173 -5.35 -7.19 2.94
CA SER A 173 -6.73 -7.43 3.36
C SER A 173 -6.79 -8.39 4.55
N PHE A 174 -7.45 -7.96 5.62
CA PHE A 174 -7.74 -8.77 6.80
C PHE A 174 -9.15 -9.35 6.70
N VAL A 175 -9.25 -10.67 6.53
CA VAL A 175 -10.51 -11.34 6.17
C VAL A 175 -10.85 -12.42 7.17
N ILE A 176 -12.12 -12.48 7.58
CA ILE A 176 -12.70 -13.61 8.30
C ILE A 176 -13.76 -14.27 7.42
N GLN A 177 -13.54 -15.53 7.04
CA GLN A 177 -14.56 -16.32 6.34
C GLN A 177 -15.63 -16.75 7.32
N LYS A 178 -16.86 -16.24 7.17
CA LYS A 178 -17.95 -16.40 8.14
C LYS A 178 -18.36 -17.85 8.39
N GLN A 179 -18.49 -18.66 7.33
CA GLN A 179 -19.00 -20.03 7.43
C GLN A 179 -18.14 -20.91 8.34
N GLY A 180 -16.82 -20.75 8.30
CA GLY A 180 -15.88 -21.52 9.12
C GLY A 180 -15.18 -20.72 10.22
N LEU A 181 -15.56 -19.45 10.39
CA LEU A 181 -14.83 -18.47 11.21
C LEU A 181 -13.30 -18.54 10.99
N SER A 182 -12.90 -18.62 9.72
CA SER A 182 -11.51 -18.85 9.34
C SER A 182 -10.82 -17.51 9.02
N PRO A 183 -9.83 -17.09 9.83
CA PRO A 183 -9.10 -15.87 9.58
C PRO A 183 -8.02 -16.09 8.52
N LYS A 184 -7.84 -15.08 7.65
CA LYS A 184 -6.73 -14.99 6.71
C LYS A 184 -6.31 -13.53 6.52
N PHE A 185 -5.01 -13.31 6.35
CA PHE A 185 -4.51 -12.10 5.71
C PHE A 185 -4.18 -12.42 4.26
N GLU A 186 -4.44 -11.49 3.34
CA GLU A 186 -4.05 -11.66 1.94
C GLU A 186 -3.61 -10.34 1.30
N ILE A 187 -2.67 -10.44 0.35
CA ILE A 187 -2.30 -9.37 -0.58
C ILE A 187 -2.27 -9.95 -1.99
N GLU A 188 -2.88 -9.24 -2.94
CA GLU A 188 -3.01 -9.68 -4.33
C GLU A 188 -2.45 -8.62 -5.27
N LEU A 189 -1.46 -9.02 -6.07
CA LEU A 189 -0.78 -8.16 -7.04
C LEU A 189 -0.92 -8.73 -8.46
N THR A 190 -0.59 -7.95 -9.47
CA THR A 190 -0.49 -8.48 -10.84
C THR A 190 0.53 -9.61 -10.93
N LYS A 191 0.32 -10.60 -11.82
CA LYS A 191 1.21 -11.77 -11.95
C LYS A 191 2.68 -11.40 -12.15
N THR A 192 2.97 -10.29 -12.82
CA THR A 192 4.35 -9.77 -13.01
C THR A 192 5.07 -9.41 -11.70
N GLN A 193 4.34 -9.21 -10.59
CA GLN A 193 4.90 -8.89 -9.27
C GLN A 193 5.10 -10.12 -8.38
N ARG A 194 5.01 -11.33 -8.95
CA ARG A 194 5.31 -12.58 -8.23
C ARG A 194 6.67 -12.55 -7.49
N PRO A 195 7.79 -12.05 -8.07
CA PRO A 195 9.06 -11.99 -7.36
C PRO A 195 9.03 -11.14 -6.09
N LEU A 196 8.21 -10.08 -6.06
CA LEU A 196 8.01 -9.28 -4.84
C LEU A 196 7.29 -10.10 -3.76
N LEU A 197 6.22 -10.82 -4.12
CA LEU A 197 5.52 -11.66 -3.15
C LEU A 197 6.41 -12.80 -2.61
N GLU A 198 7.28 -13.37 -3.43
CA GLU A 198 8.28 -14.37 -3.01
C GLU A 198 9.28 -13.77 -2.02
N SER A 199 9.75 -12.54 -2.29
CA SER A 199 10.62 -11.80 -1.37
C SER A 199 9.92 -11.49 -0.04
N ILE A 200 8.64 -11.08 -0.08
CA ILE A 200 7.81 -10.84 1.12
C ILE A 200 7.58 -12.14 1.90
N GLN A 201 7.29 -13.26 1.23
CA GLN A 201 7.11 -14.55 1.88
C GLN A 201 8.39 -14.96 2.64
N ASN A 202 9.55 -14.86 1.99
CA ASN A 202 10.85 -15.16 2.61
C ASN A 202 11.13 -14.23 3.79
N TYR A 203 10.87 -12.92 3.63
CA TYR A 203 11.01 -11.94 4.71
C TYR A 203 10.12 -12.31 5.91
N LEU A 204 8.84 -12.60 5.69
CA LEU A 204 7.92 -12.98 6.76
C LEU A 204 8.34 -14.26 7.48
N ILE A 205 8.79 -15.30 6.76
CA ILE A 205 9.26 -16.56 7.36
C ILE A 205 10.43 -16.30 8.32
N ASN A 206 11.40 -15.50 7.87
CA ASN A 206 12.59 -15.18 8.65
C ASN A 206 12.27 -14.29 9.85
N GLU A 207 11.50 -13.22 9.63
CA GLU A 207 11.20 -12.20 10.63
C GLU A 207 10.22 -12.65 11.71
N LEU A 208 9.29 -13.54 11.37
CA LEU A 208 8.42 -14.17 12.35
C LEU A 208 9.12 -15.28 13.13
N LYS A 209 10.38 -15.59 12.79
CA LYS A 209 11.21 -16.62 13.43
C LYS A 209 10.46 -17.95 13.53
N LEU A 210 9.83 -18.36 12.43
CA LEU A 210 9.01 -19.59 12.39
C LEU A 210 9.84 -20.87 12.56
N GLY A 211 11.17 -20.77 12.55
CA GLY A 211 12.10 -21.89 12.64
C GLY A 211 11.92 -22.88 11.50
N ASP A 212 12.28 -24.14 11.73
CA ASP A 212 12.09 -25.25 10.79
C ASP A 212 10.65 -25.81 10.79
N SER A 213 9.68 -25.03 11.30
CA SER A 213 8.28 -25.45 11.38
C SER A 213 7.64 -25.47 9.99
N GLU A 214 7.83 -26.57 9.28
CA GLU A 214 7.27 -26.80 7.95
C GLU A 214 5.74 -26.58 7.93
N LEU A 215 5.05 -26.92 9.03
CA LEU A 215 3.61 -26.72 9.19
C LEU A 215 3.21 -25.24 9.19
N LEU A 216 3.96 -24.37 9.89
CA LEU A 216 3.69 -22.92 9.93
C LEU A 216 4.11 -22.24 8.64
N VAL A 217 5.27 -22.61 8.08
CA VAL A 217 5.75 -22.09 6.81
C VAL A 217 4.74 -22.38 5.69
N LYS A 218 4.18 -23.61 5.65
CA LYS A 218 3.11 -23.98 4.71
C LYS A 218 1.82 -23.16 4.87
N GLN A 219 1.65 -22.34 5.91
CA GLN A 219 0.48 -21.47 6.06
C GLN A 219 0.68 -20.07 5.46
N ILE A 220 1.91 -19.73 5.03
CA ILE A 220 2.23 -18.56 4.20
C ILE A 220 2.38 -19.05 2.76
N ARG A 221 1.41 -18.77 1.89
CA ARG A 221 1.34 -19.36 0.54
C ARG A 221 1.23 -18.30 -0.53
N ILE A 222 1.86 -18.56 -1.67
CA ILE A 222 1.68 -17.80 -2.90
C ILE A 222 0.87 -18.64 -3.89
N ILE A 223 -0.20 -18.06 -4.44
CA ILE A 223 -1.11 -18.73 -5.35
C ILE A 223 -1.30 -17.84 -6.57
N GLU A 224 -1.18 -18.41 -7.77
CA GLU A 224 -1.52 -17.70 -9.01
C GLU A 224 -3.01 -17.83 -9.30
N LEU A 225 -3.59 -16.73 -9.80
CA LEU A 225 -4.99 -16.64 -10.14
C LEU A 225 -5.10 -16.30 -11.63
N PRO A 226 -5.87 -17.08 -12.40
CA PRO A 226 -6.03 -16.82 -13.83
C PRO A 226 -6.77 -15.50 -14.04
N ALA A 227 -6.59 -14.94 -15.24
CA ALA A 227 -7.35 -13.78 -15.69
C ALA A 227 -8.86 -14.04 -15.57
N LYS A 228 -9.62 -13.05 -15.09
CA LYS A 228 -11.08 -13.10 -15.00
C LYS A 228 -11.69 -11.96 -15.80
N GLY A 229 -12.42 -12.30 -16.87
CA GLY A 229 -12.95 -11.32 -17.81
C GLY A 229 -11.82 -10.49 -18.43
N ASN A 230 -11.93 -9.17 -18.38
CA ASN A 230 -10.92 -8.25 -18.91
C ASN A 230 -9.75 -7.96 -17.95
N SER A 231 -9.70 -8.63 -16.79
CA SER A 231 -8.66 -8.40 -15.77
C SER A 231 -7.38 -9.18 -16.10
N LYS A 232 -6.21 -8.60 -15.82
CA LYS A 232 -4.93 -9.31 -15.92
C LYS A 232 -4.88 -10.47 -14.91
N PRO A 233 -4.11 -11.54 -15.17
CA PRO A 233 -3.85 -12.56 -14.16
C PRO A 233 -3.12 -11.94 -12.95
N THR A 234 -3.41 -12.47 -11.77
CA THR A 234 -2.87 -11.98 -10.50
C THR A 234 -2.11 -13.08 -9.75
N VAL A 235 -1.36 -12.68 -8.74
CA VAL A 235 -0.70 -13.55 -7.79
C VAL A 235 -1.07 -13.08 -6.39
N ARG A 236 -1.39 -14.00 -5.49
CA ARG A 236 -1.86 -13.71 -4.14
C ARG A 236 -0.98 -14.40 -3.10
N LEU A 237 -0.47 -13.62 -2.16
CA LEU A 237 0.13 -14.15 -0.93
C LEU A 237 -0.95 -14.21 0.14
N THR A 238 -1.04 -15.34 0.84
CA THR A 238 -1.99 -15.55 1.94
C THR A 238 -1.25 -16.01 3.19
N VAL A 239 -1.65 -15.48 4.35
CA VAL A 239 -1.24 -15.97 5.68
C VAL A 239 -2.49 -16.50 6.35
N THR A 240 -2.46 -17.79 6.70
CA THR A 240 -3.63 -18.51 7.23
C THR A 240 -3.30 -19.21 8.54
N GLY A 241 -4.32 -19.76 9.20
CA GLY A 241 -4.15 -20.52 10.44
C GLY A 241 -4.13 -19.61 11.67
N VAL A 242 -5.08 -19.86 12.59
CA VAL A 242 -5.28 -19.02 13.77
C VAL A 242 -4.04 -18.97 14.68
N ASN A 243 -3.27 -20.06 14.76
CA ASN A 243 -2.03 -20.11 15.54
C ASN A 243 -0.95 -19.18 14.96
N LEU A 244 -0.68 -19.27 13.65
CA LEU A 244 0.30 -18.41 12.98
C LEU A 244 -0.13 -16.94 13.04
N LEU A 245 -1.41 -16.68 12.76
CA LEU A 245 -1.97 -15.33 12.77
C LEU A 245 -1.92 -14.70 14.16
N HIS A 246 -2.42 -15.38 15.19
CA HIS A 246 -2.49 -14.83 16.54
C HIS A 246 -1.11 -14.66 17.18
N ASN A 247 -0.30 -15.73 17.21
CA ASN A 247 0.91 -15.74 18.03
C ASN A 247 2.11 -15.06 17.36
N TYR A 248 2.14 -14.98 16.02
CA TYR A 248 3.30 -14.49 15.28
C TYR A 248 2.96 -13.26 14.45
N PHE A 249 2.09 -13.40 13.45
CA PHE A 249 1.83 -12.35 12.47
C PHE A 249 1.22 -11.10 13.11
N ASN A 250 0.13 -11.26 13.86
CA ASN A 250 -0.53 -10.14 14.54
C ASN A 250 0.34 -9.56 15.66
N THR A 251 1.08 -10.41 16.40
CA THR A 251 2.03 -9.95 17.42
C THR A 251 3.07 -9.00 16.85
N LYS A 252 3.63 -9.32 15.67
CA LYS A 252 4.60 -8.44 14.98
C LYS A 252 3.94 -7.13 14.53
N LEU A 253 2.82 -7.21 13.82
CA LEU A 253 2.12 -6.02 13.29
C LEU A 253 1.60 -5.08 14.38
N LYS A 254 1.20 -5.59 15.54
CA LYS A 254 0.69 -4.78 16.67
C LYS A 254 1.73 -3.81 17.23
N ASN A 255 3.02 -4.06 17.00
CA ASN A 255 4.11 -3.17 17.43
C ASN A 255 4.41 -2.05 16.43
N LEU A 256 3.71 -2.03 15.29
CA LEU A 256 3.87 -1.02 14.25
C LEU A 256 2.71 -0.04 14.30
N LYS A 257 2.98 1.23 13.95
CA LYS A 257 1.96 2.27 13.87
C LYS A 257 1.26 2.20 12.52
N PHE A 258 -0.04 1.91 12.52
CA PHE A 258 -0.89 2.02 11.33
C PHE A 258 -1.29 3.49 11.08
N PHE A 259 -1.48 3.87 9.82
CA PHE A 259 -1.80 5.24 9.42
C PHE A 259 -3.15 5.39 8.68
N THR A 260 -3.66 4.30 8.10
CA THR A 260 -4.93 4.21 7.39
C THR A 260 -6.05 3.65 8.28
N ILE A 261 -7.29 3.71 7.78
CA ILE A 261 -8.43 3.05 8.42
C ILE A 261 -8.25 1.52 8.54
N LYS A 262 -7.36 0.92 7.75
CA LYS A 262 -7.04 -0.52 7.80
C LYS A 262 -6.44 -0.92 9.15
N GLY A 263 -5.87 0.02 9.92
CA GLY A 263 -5.47 -0.22 11.31
C GLY A 263 -6.64 -0.67 12.19
N LYS A 264 -7.83 -0.08 12.01
CA LYS A 264 -9.04 -0.50 12.74
C LYS A 264 -9.52 -1.90 12.32
N ASP A 265 -9.33 -2.25 11.04
CA ASP A 265 -9.60 -3.60 10.55
C ASP A 265 -8.63 -4.61 11.15
N PHE A 266 -7.35 -4.28 11.19
CA PHE A 266 -6.33 -5.09 11.84
C PHE A 266 -6.63 -5.30 13.34
N GLU A 267 -7.01 -4.26 14.08
CA GLU A 267 -7.38 -4.37 15.50
C GLU A 267 -8.53 -5.36 15.72
N SER A 268 -9.60 -5.22 14.93
CA SER A 268 -10.76 -6.10 15.00
C SER A 268 -10.41 -7.53 14.57
N PHE A 269 -9.62 -7.68 13.50
CA PHE A 269 -9.10 -8.97 13.04
C PHE A 269 -8.25 -9.65 14.12
N SER A 270 -7.37 -8.91 14.79
CA SER A 270 -6.50 -9.42 15.84
C SER A 270 -7.30 -9.86 17.07
N LEU A 271 -8.32 -9.10 17.47
CA LEU A 271 -9.22 -9.49 18.54
C LEU A 271 -9.98 -10.78 18.20
N ILE A 272 -10.50 -10.89 16.97
CA ILE A 272 -11.16 -12.12 16.50
C ILE A 272 -10.17 -13.30 16.53
N CYS A 273 -8.95 -13.13 16.02
CA CYS A 273 -7.92 -14.18 16.07
C CYS A 273 -7.62 -14.66 17.49
N LYS A 274 -7.55 -13.73 18.47
CA LYS A 274 -7.38 -14.05 19.90
C LYS A 274 -8.52 -14.93 20.41
N VAL A 275 -9.76 -14.52 20.16
CA VAL A 275 -10.97 -15.27 20.60
C VAL A 275 -11.05 -16.65 19.95
N LEU A 276 -10.70 -16.74 18.67
CA LEU A 276 -10.64 -18.01 17.94
C LEU A 276 -9.53 -18.92 18.48
N PHE A 277 -8.35 -18.37 18.78
CA PHE A 277 -7.23 -19.11 19.35
C PHE A 277 -7.59 -19.72 20.71
N ASN A 278 -8.25 -18.95 21.59
CA ASN A 278 -8.72 -19.41 22.90
C ASN A 278 -9.95 -20.33 22.85
N LYS A 279 -10.52 -20.57 21.65
CA LYS A 279 -11.71 -21.41 21.42
C LYS A 279 -12.95 -20.99 22.23
N ALA A 280 -13.02 -19.74 22.71
CA ALA A 280 -14.12 -19.26 23.56
C ALA A 280 -15.47 -19.28 22.82
N HIS A 281 -15.46 -18.97 21.52
CA HIS A 281 -16.62 -19.04 20.62
C HIS A 281 -17.25 -20.45 20.48
N LEU A 282 -16.55 -21.52 20.87
CA LEU A 282 -17.09 -22.89 20.87
C LEU A 282 -17.85 -23.21 22.17
N LYS A 283 -17.59 -22.44 23.23
CA LYS A 283 -18.13 -22.68 24.58
C LYS A 283 -19.27 -21.72 24.91
N ASP A 284 -19.31 -20.58 24.25
CA ASP A 284 -20.26 -19.51 24.52
C ASP A 284 -20.80 -18.91 23.21
N GLU A 285 -22.09 -19.11 22.97
CA GLU A 285 -22.79 -18.60 21.78
C GLU A 285 -22.88 -17.07 21.80
N ASN A 286 -22.88 -16.42 22.97
CA ASN A 286 -22.81 -14.97 23.07
C ASN A 286 -21.48 -14.45 22.51
N ILE A 287 -20.35 -15.07 22.88
CA ILE A 287 -19.04 -14.73 22.32
C ILE A 287 -19.02 -14.92 20.81
N LYS A 288 -19.62 -16.00 20.31
CA LYS A 288 -19.76 -16.25 18.87
C LYS A 288 -20.58 -15.18 18.16
N ASN A 289 -21.67 -14.70 18.77
CA ASN A 289 -22.47 -13.60 18.24
C ASN A 289 -21.71 -12.28 18.24
N LEU A 290 -20.93 -12.00 19.28
CA LEU A 290 -20.09 -10.80 19.37
C LEU A 290 -19.00 -10.78 18.28
N ILE A 291 -18.32 -11.90 18.01
CA ILE A 291 -17.35 -11.95 16.90
C ILE A 291 -18.04 -11.79 15.54
N ILE A 292 -19.24 -12.34 15.33
CA ILE A 292 -20.01 -12.15 14.08
C ILE A 292 -20.38 -10.67 13.90
N LYS A 293 -20.83 -10.01 14.98
CA LYS A 293 -21.12 -8.57 14.99
C LYS A 293 -19.87 -7.76 14.63
N LEU A 294 -18.70 -8.12 15.19
CA LEU A 294 -17.44 -7.48 14.87
C LEU A 294 -17.04 -7.67 13.40
N ILE A 295 -17.13 -8.89 12.86
CA ILE A 295 -16.88 -9.22 11.43
C ILE A 295 -17.74 -8.33 10.51
N ASN A 296 -19.02 -8.12 10.87
CA ASN A 296 -19.95 -7.31 10.08
C ASN A 296 -19.64 -5.81 10.09
N SER A 297 -18.78 -5.35 10.98
CA SER A 297 -18.38 -3.94 11.14
C SER A 297 -16.98 -3.60 10.59
N MET A 298 -16.32 -4.58 9.97
CA MET A 298 -14.98 -4.43 9.40
C MET A 298 -15.00 -4.06 7.91
N ASN A 299 -13.86 -3.63 7.40
CA ASN A 299 -13.56 -3.34 6.00
C ASN A 299 -14.51 -2.26 5.45
N SER A 300 -15.17 -2.53 4.32
CA SER A 300 -16.06 -1.56 3.68
C SER A 300 -17.18 -1.04 4.60
N ALA A 301 -17.56 -1.78 5.64
CA ALA A 301 -18.57 -1.35 6.61
C ALA A 301 -18.14 -0.15 7.48
N ARG A 302 -16.85 0.21 7.45
CA ARG A 302 -16.28 1.38 8.15
C ARG A 302 -16.31 2.65 7.33
N LEU A 303 -16.51 2.56 6.02
CA LEU A 303 -16.49 3.72 5.15
C LEU A 303 -17.76 4.54 5.36
N SER A 304 -17.64 5.87 5.33
CA SER A 304 -18.78 6.80 5.40
C SER A 304 -19.78 6.61 4.26
N THR A 305 -19.33 5.99 3.16
CA THR A 305 -20.12 5.69 1.98
C THR A 305 -20.81 4.33 2.02
N TYR A 306 -20.65 3.58 3.11
CA TYR A 306 -21.31 2.31 3.29
C TYR A 306 -22.83 2.51 3.44
N LYS A 307 -23.60 1.88 2.54
CA LYS A 307 -25.03 2.15 2.41
C LYS A 307 -25.92 1.51 3.48
N ARG A 308 -25.38 0.58 4.29
CA ARG A 308 -26.17 -0.16 5.29
C ARG A 308 -25.79 0.34 6.68
N GLU A 309 -26.71 0.21 7.62
CA GLU A 309 -26.42 0.48 9.02
C GLU A 309 -25.38 -0.51 9.55
N THR A 310 -24.27 0.02 10.08
CA THR A 310 -23.22 -0.79 10.71
C THR A 310 -23.45 -0.82 12.22
N LYS A 311 -23.70 -2.00 12.77
CA LYS A 311 -23.83 -2.21 14.22
C LYS A 311 -22.46 -2.52 14.83
N TYR A 312 -21.81 -1.50 15.39
CA TYR A 312 -20.54 -1.65 16.11
C TYR A 312 -20.73 -2.30 17.48
N LEU A 313 -19.66 -2.90 18.00
CA LEU A 313 -19.64 -3.36 19.39
C LEU A 313 -19.69 -2.17 20.36
N THR A 314 -20.38 -2.33 21.48
CA THR A 314 -20.33 -1.39 22.60
C THR A 314 -19.01 -1.55 23.36
N ASN A 315 -18.67 -0.58 24.21
CA ASN A 315 -17.47 -0.66 25.06
C ASN A 315 -17.51 -1.90 25.98
N GLU A 316 -18.69 -2.27 26.45
CA GLU A 316 -18.90 -3.43 27.32
C GLU A 316 -18.71 -4.75 26.55
N GLU A 317 -19.23 -4.83 25.33
CA GLU A 317 -18.99 -5.98 24.43
C GLU A 317 -17.51 -6.10 24.04
N TYR A 318 -16.82 -4.98 23.79
CA TYR A 318 -15.37 -4.98 23.59
C TYR A 318 -14.63 -5.45 24.83
N TYR A 319 -15.04 -5.05 26.03
CA TYR A 319 -14.45 -5.49 27.29
C TYR A 319 -14.58 -7.01 27.45
N ILE A 320 -15.77 -7.57 27.17
CA ILE A 320 -16.00 -9.03 27.19
C ILE A 320 -15.00 -9.75 26.28
N LEU A 321 -14.90 -9.35 25.00
CA LEU A 321 -14.00 -10.01 24.06
C LEU A 321 -12.51 -9.85 24.42
N ASN A 322 -12.12 -8.70 24.97
CA ASN A 322 -10.73 -8.45 25.34
C ASN A 322 -10.27 -9.26 26.55
N ASN A 323 -11.19 -9.69 27.43
CA ASN A 323 -10.87 -10.48 28.63
C ASN A 323 -10.96 -12.00 28.44
N ILE A 324 -11.18 -12.47 27.20
CA ILE A 324 -10.99 -13.89 26.79
C ILE A 324 -9.52 -14.24 26.74
#